data_AF-A0A924GL17-F1
#
_entry.id   AF-A0A924GL17-F1
#
_cell.length_a   1.000
_cell.length_b   1.000
_cell.length_c   1.000
_cell.angle_alpha   90.00
_cell.angle_beta   90.00
_cell.angle_gamma   90.00
#
_symmetry.space_group_name_H-M   'P 1'
#
loop_
_entity.id
_entity.type
_entity.pdbx_description
1 polymer ?
#
loop_
_entity_poly.entity_id
_entity_poly.type
_entity_poly.pdbx_seq_one_letter_code
_entity_poly.pdbx_strand_id
1 'polypeptide(L)'
;MNTNFVEFEAVRASVPLRQGDVLESVDANANMWTRHLLVITADCDFAHGKNQGRVTCVPLLTDKEYLLEMQVPRLREKLLKRPMNELREVVERVGGPQVSPERMRAWATEEPPESIILALGLTGSDAEKATGALKSVKLIETSSGSFEATTNNLVNAQLSLVGAPSRETAVERVHAPLRQAYSQPPGDALFISAIADSCDAGYFAYLRHIEQVSELSISLGNVKREISHRRISRLKDRYAHALVQRFALVFLSIGLPNEYEEVRDLHADYFAEG
;
A
#
# COMPACT_ATOMS: atom_id res chain seq x y z
N MET A 1 -11.66 -19.64 -29.10
CA MET A 1 -11.79 -18.34 -28.41
C MET A 1 -11.25 -18.52 -27.01
N ASN A 2 -10.03 -18.05 -26.73
CA ASN A 2 -9.54 -18.00 -25.35
C ASN A 2 -10.44 -17.01 -24.62
N THR A 3 -11.36 -17.51 -23.81
CA THR A 3 -12.03 -16.67 -22.82
C THR A 3 -10.94 -16.15 -21.90
N ASN A 4 -10.51 -14.91 -22.09
CA ASN A 4 -9.62 -14.23 -21.16
C ASN A 4 -10.24 -14.39 -19.76
N PHE A 5 -9.49 -15.03 -18.88
CA PHE A 5 -9.89 -15.17 -17.48
C PHE A 5 -9.99 -13.77 -16.88
N VAL A 6 -11.16 -13.44 -16.34
CA VAL A 6 -11.42 -12.17 -15.64
C VAL A 6 -12.24 -12.43 -14.38
N GLU A 7 -11.95 -11.69 -13.32
CA GLU A 7 -12.62 -11.80 -12.02
C GLU A 7 -13.95 -11.04 -11.97
N PHE A 8 -14.21 -10.13 -12.92
CA PHE A 8 -15.40 -9.30 -12.95
C PHE A 8 -16.45 -9.77 -13.97
N GLU A 9 -17.63 -9.18 -13.87
CA GLU A 9 -18.74 -9.26 -14.81
C GLU A 9 -19.35 -7.87 -15.04
N ALA A 10 -19.91 -7.67 -16.24
CA ALA A 10 -20.64 -6.45 -16.57
C ALA A 10 -22.02 -6.45 -15.89
N VAL A 11 -22.41 -5.30 -15.33
CA VAL A 11 -23.68 -5.16 -14.59
C VAL A 11 -24.58 -4.15 -15.28
N ARG A 12 -25.85 -4.53 -15.47
CA ARG A 12 -26.87 -3.63 -16.04
C ARG A 12 -27.32 -2.59 -15.02
N ALA A 13 -27.69 -1.40 -15.49
CA ALA A 13 -28.19 -0.31 -14.65
C ALA A 13 -29.45 -0.67 -13.84
N SER A 14 -30.26 -1.62 -14.33
CA SER A 14 -31.46 -2.10 -13.65
C SER A 14 -31.18 -2.98 -12.43
N VAL A 15 -29.95 -3.47 -12.27
CA VAL A 15 -29.56 -4.31 -11.13
C VAL A 15 -29.23 -3.40 -9.95
N PRO A 16 -29.79 -3.63 -8.75
CA PRO A 16 -29.46 -2.83 -7.57
C PRO A 16 -27.98 -2.93 -7.21
N LEU A 17 -27.51 -1.99 -6.40
CA LEU A 17 -26.17 -2.04 -5.81
C LEU A 17 -26.04 -3.29 -4.92
N ARG A 18 -24.89 -3.98 -4.98
CA ARG A 18 -24.62 -5.21 -4.20
C ARG A 18 -23.16 -5.28 -3.75
N GLN A 19 -22.90 -6.19 -2.81
CA GLN A 19 -21.56 -6.60 -2.46
C GLN A 19 -20.78 -7.04 -3.71
N GLY A 20 -19.52 -6.62 -3.81
CA GLY A 20 -18.67 -6.89 -4.96
C GLY A 20 -18.83 -5.93 -6.13
N ASP A 21 -19.78 -4.98 -6.10
CA ASP A 21 -19.84 -3.90 -7.09
C ASP A 21 -18.56 -3.06 -7.04
N VAL A 22 -18.03 -2.70 -8.21
CA VAL A 22 -16.87 -1.80 -8.35
C VAL A 22 -17.36 -0.42 -8.73
N LEU A 23 -16.94 0.56 -7.95
CA LEU A 23 -17.24 1.97 -8.14
C LEU A 23 -16.00 2.71 -8.63
N GLU A 24 -16.21 3.68 -9.50
CA GLU A 24 -15.19 4.60 -9.98
C GLU A 24 -15.62 6.03 -9.67
N SER A 25 -14.70 6.84 -9.14
CA SER A 25 -14.94 8.26 -8.94
C SER A 25 -15.19 8.98 -10.27
N VAL A 26 -16.10 9.94 -10.27
CA VAL A 26 -16.31 10.83 -11.42
C VAL A 26 -15.30 11.97 -11.48
N ASP A 27 -14.57 12.21 -10.37
CA ASP A 27 -13.47 13.17 -10.35
C ASP A 27 -12.22 12.55 -10.99
N ALA A 28 -11.79 13.12 -12.10
CA ALA A 28 -10.59 12.70 -12.82
C ALA A 28 -9.30 12.86 -11.99
N ASN A 29 -9.33 13.68 -10.93
CA ASN A 29 -8.21 13.91 -10.02
C ASN A 29 -8.33 13.13 -8.71
N ALA A 30 -9.28 12.20 -8.61
CA ALA A 30 -9.42 11.36 -7.43
C ALA A 30 -8.12 10.62 -7.13
N ASN A 31 -7.70 10.67 -5.86
CA ASN A 31 -6.50 9.97 -5.41
C ASN A 31 -6.73 8.44 -5.37
N MET A 32 -5.66 7.68 -5.21
CA MET A 32 -5.71 6.21 -5.26
C MET A 32 -6.63 5.55 -4.22
N TRP A 33 -6.97 6.25 -3.13
CA TRP A 33 -7.82 5.73 -2.06
C TRP A 33 -9.32 5.85 -2.36
N THR A 34 -9.70 6.74 -3.28
CA THR A 34 -11.11 6.99 -3.60
C THR A 34 -11.44 6.81 -5.08
N ARG A 35 -10.42 6.72 -5.95
CA ARG A 35 -10.60 6.58 -7.40
C ARG A 35 -11.36 5.32 -7.78
N HIS A 36 -10.97 4.18 -7.22
CA HIS A 36 -11.62 2.90 -7.46
C HIS A 36 -11.93 2.24 -6.12
N LEU A 37 -13.20 1.87 -5.92
CA LEU A 37 -13.70 1.32 -4.66
C LEU A 37 -14.43 0.01 -4.94
N LEU A 38 -14.24 -0.98 -4.06
CA LEU A 38 -15.01 -2.22 -4.06
C LEU A 38 -16.01 -2.19 -2.91
N VAL A 39 -17.29 -2.41 -3.22
CA VAL A 39 -18.35 -2.48 -2.21
C VAL A 39 -18.20 -3.77 -1.39
N ILE A 40 -18.08 -3.61 -0.08
CA ILE A 40 -18.03 -4.73 0.88
C ILE A 40 -19.27 -4.81 1.77
N THR A 41 -20.15 -3.79 1.76
CA THR A 41 -21.46 -3.86 2.40
C THR A 41 -22.18 -5.14 2.01
N ALA A 42 -22.67 -5.87 3.02
CA ALA A 42 -23.31 -7.16 2.79
C ALA A 42 -24.65 -7.00 2.07
N ASP A 43 -24.99 -7.95 1.20
CA ASP A 43 -26.27 -7.96 0.49
C ASP A 43 -27.47 -8.00 1.45
N CYS A 44 -27.34 -8.64 2.61
CA CYS A 44 -28.37 -8.62 3.65
C CYS A 44 -28.56 -7.22 4.25
N ASP A 45 -27.50 -6.41 4.35
CA ASP A 45 -27.62 -5.03 4.83
C ASP A 45 -28.34 -4.15 3.81
N PHE A 46 -28.05 -4.31 2.51
CA PHE A 46 -28.79 -3.65 1.44
C PHE A 46 -30.26 -4.06 1.42
N ALA A 47 -30.54 -5.36 1.51
CA ALA A 47 -31.91 -5.88 1.47
C ALA A 47 -32.79 -5.42 2.63
N HIS A 48 -32.19 -5.12 3.79
CA HIS A 48 -32.89 -4.68 5.00
C HIS A 48 -32.72 -3.19 5.32
N GLY A 49 -32.03 -2.42 4.46
CA GLY A 49 -31.76 -1.00 4.71
C GLY A 49 -30.93 -0.73 5.97
N LYS A 50 -30.12 -1.70 6.42
CA LYS A 50 -29.29 -1.59 7.63
C LYS A 50 -28.04 -0.73 7.44
N ASN A 51 -27.75 -0.36 6.20
CA ASN A 51 -26.61 0.44 5.81
C ASN A 51 -26.86 1.97 5.99
N GLN A 52 -28.06 2.40 6.36
CA GLN A 52 -28.43 3.81 6.61
C GLN A 52 -28.04 4.78 5.46
N GLY A 53 -28.12 4.30 4.22
CA GLY A 53 -27.72 5.07 3.03
C GLY A 53 -26.21 5.28 2.89
N ARG A 54 -25.39 4.55 3.65
CA ARG A 54 -23.93 4.50 3.53
C ARG A 54 -23.50 3.19 2.90
N VAL A 55 -22.49 3.25 2.05
CA VAL A 55 -21.91 2.09 1.37
C VAL A 55 -20.47 1.96 1.82
N THR A 56 -20.18 0.87 2.49
CA THR A 56 -18.84 0.53 2.98
C THR A 56 -18.05 -0.10 1.85
N CYS A 57 -16.88 0.46 1.58
CA CYS A 57 -16.00 0.06 0.50
C CYS A 57 -14.56 -0.13 0.98
N VAL A 58 -13.77 -0.83 0.17
CA VAL A 58 -12.30 -0.85 0.27
C VAL A 58 -11.69 -0.31 -1.02
N PRO A 59 -10.53 0.37 -0.97
CA PRO A 59 -9.87 0.89 -2.16
C PRO A 59 -9.26 -0.21 -3.00
N LEU A 60 -9.34 -0.03 -4.32
CA LEU A 60 -8.66 -0.81 -5.34
C LEU A 60 -7.50 0.00 -5.89
N LEU A 61 -6.31 -0.26 -5.36
CA LEU A 61 -5.06 0.37 -5.81
C LEU A 61 -4.57 -0.32 -7.07
N THR A 62 -4.03 0.41 -8.04
CA THR A 62 -3.26 -0.24 -9.11
C THR A 62 -2.07 -0.98 -8.52
N ASP A 63 -1.56 -1.98 -9.23
CA ASP A 63 -0.37 -2.73 -8.86
C ASP A 63 0.82 -1.83 -8.48
N LYS A 64 1.11 -0.81 -9.29
CA LYS A 64 2.19 0.16 -9.06
C LYS A 64 1.94 1.02 -7.82
N GLU A 65 0.72 1.53 -7.63
CA GLU A 65 0.36 2.31 -6.44
C GLU A 65 0.51 1.48 -5.17
N TYR A 66 0.00 0.25 -5.17
CA TYR A 66 0.15 -0.66 -4.04
C TYR A 66 1.62 -0.97 -3.73
N LEU A 67 2.42 -1.28 -4.75
CA LEU A 67 3.84 -1.58 -4.55
C LEU A 67 4.60 -0.35 -4.01
N LEU A 68 4.33 0.84 -4.57
CA LEU A 68 4.96 2.09 -4.13
C LEU A 68 4.59 2.46 -2.69
N GLU A 69 3.32 2.32 -2.31
CA GLU A 69 2.84 2.75 -1.01
C GLU A 69 3.13 1.70 0.08
N MET A 70 3.00 0.40 -0.23
CA MET A 70 3.01 -0.65 0.79
C MET A 70 4.31 -1.44 0.83
N GLN A 71 4.96 -1.67 -0.31
CA GLN A 71 6.10 -2.58 -0.42
C GLN A 71 7.44 -1.83 -0.45
N VAL A 72 7.52 -0.73 -1.21
CA VAL A 72 8.74 0.07 -1.33
C VAL A 72 9.22 0.62 0.01
N PRO A 73 8.38 1.14 0.93
CA PRO A 73 8.88 1.63 2.22
C PRO A 73 9.57 0.53 3.04
N ARG A 74 8.99 -0.68 3.08
CA ARG A 74 9.59 -1.84 3.74
C ARG A 74 10.91 -2.25 3.09
N LEU A 75 10.98 -2.17 1.76
CA LEU A 75 12.20 -2.46 1.01
C LEU A 75 13.28 -1.41 1.26
N ARG A 76 12.93 -0.13 1.29
CA ARG A 76 13.84 0.98 1.64
C ARG A 76 14.46 0.75 3.00
N GLU A 77 13.64 0.51 4.03
CA GLU A 77 14.13 0.23 5.39
C GLU A 77 15.07 -0.98 5.44
N LYS A 78 14.78 -2.03 4.67
CA LYS A 78 15.68 -3.20 4.56
C LYS A 78 17.02 -2.82 3.89
N LEU A 79 16.97 -2.07 2.80
CA LEU A 79 18.16 -1.71 2.01
C LEU A 79 19.03 -0.67 2.70
N LEU A 80 18.47 0.20 3.56
CA LEU A 80 19.21 1.20 4.32
C LEU A 80 20.17 0.60 5.35
N LYS A 81 19.88 -0.59 5.88
CA LYS A 81 20.66 -1.20 6.96
C LYS A 81 22.15 -1.28 6.66
N ARG A 82 22.52 -1.71 5.44
CA ARG A 82 23.93 -1.86 5.04
C ARG A 82 24.66 -0.50 4.94
N PRO A 83 24.23 0.46 4.09
CA PRO A 83 24.90 1.75 3.99
C PRO A 83 24.94 2.50 5.33
N MET A 84 23.89 2.43 6.14
CA MET A 84 23.89 3.07 7.47
C MET A 84 24.91 2.45 8.42
N ASN A 85 25.06 1.12 8.41
CA ASN A 85 26.10 0.45 9.19
C ASN A 85 27.50 0.81 8.68
N GLU A 86 27.71 0.83 7.36
CA GLU A 86 28.99 1.19 6.75
C GLU A 86 29.40 2.64 7.09
N LEU A 87 28.44 3.58 7.04
CA LEU A 87 28.67 4.98 7.39
C LEU A 87 28.99 5.13 8.88
N ARG A 88 28.23 4.47 9.76
CA ARG A 88 28.49 4.48 11.21
C ARG A 88 29.88 3.97 11.54
N GLU A 89 30.29 2.83 10.97
CA GLU A 89 31.62 2.26 11.18
C GLU A 89 32.76 3.21 10.76
N VAL A 90 32.57 3.96 9.68
CA VAL A 90 33.58 4.94 9.22
C VAL A 90 33.63 6.12 10.18
N VAL A 91 32.48 6.67 10.59
CA VAL A 91 32.41 7.80 11.54
C VAL A 91 33.03 7.43 12.90
N GLU A 92 32.74 6.23 13.42
CA GLU A 92 33.31 5.74 14.67
C GLU A 92 34.83 5.57 14.59
N ARG A 93 35.34 5.04 13.47
CA ARG A 93 36.77 4.80 13.27
C ARG A 93 37.60 6.08 13.28
N VAL A 94 37.06 7.17 12.74
CA VAL A 94 37.76 8.46 12.69
C VAL A 94 37.53 9.31 13.95
N GLY A 95 36.87 8.76 14.98
CA GLY A 95 36.55 9.50 16.20
C GLY A 95 35.54 10.63 15.97
N GLY A 96 34.66 10.47 14.98
CA GLY A 96 33.61 11.43 14.65
C GLY A 96 32.54 11.54 15.75
N PRO A 97 31.62 12.52 15.61
CA PRO A 97 30.58 12.75 16.61
C PRO A 97 29.67 11.53 16.77
N GLN A 98 29.14 11.34 17.98
CA GLN A 98 28.02 10.41 18.17
C GLN A 98 26.76 11.02 17.55
N VAL A 99 26.28 10.39 16.48
CA VAL A 99 25.10 10.82 15.73
C VAL A 99 24.07 9.69 15.76
N SER A 100 22.81 10.03 16.03
CA SER A 100 21.74 9.03 15.98
C SER A 100 21.55 8.50 14.55
N PRO A 101 21.03 7.27 14.36
CA PRO A 101 20.73 6.74 13.03
C PRO A 101 19.86 7.67 12.18
N GLU A 102 18.87 8.31 12.81
CA GLU A 102 17.93 9.24 12.16
C GLU A 102 18.66 10.49 11.67
N ARG A 103 19.52 11.08 12.52
CA ARG A 103 20.28 12.26 12.13
C ARG A 103 21.31 11.94 11.05
N MET A 104 21.94 10.77 11.10
CA MET A 104 22.89 10.33 10.08
C MET A 104 22.20 10.11 8.72
N ARG A 105 20.99 9.54 8.73
CA ARG A 105 20.14 9.40 7.54
C ARG A 105 19.77 10.76 6.96
N ALA A 106 19.31 11.69 7.79
CA ALA A 106 18.97 13.05 7.37
C ALA A 106 20.17 13.80 6.77
N TRP A 107 21.33 13.71 7.42
CA TRP A 107 22.55 14.35 6.95
C TRP A 107 22.96 13.90 5.54
N ALA A 108 22.82 12.60 5.24
CA ALA A 108 23.11 12.03 3.92
C ALA A 108 22.16 12.55 2.81
N THR A 109 21.01 13.09 3.18
CA THR A 109 20.04 13.69 2.23
C THR A 109 20.16 15.20 2.11
N GLU A 110 20.62 15.88 3.17
CA GLU A 110 20.76 17.34 3.23
C GLU A 110 22.03 17.82 2.52
N GLU A 111 23.16 17.13 2.71
CA GLU A 111 24.47 17.56 2.23
C GLU A 111 24.97 16.66 1.08
N PRO A 112 25.74 17.20 0.13
CA PRO A 112 26.40 16.38 -0.87
C PRO A 112 27.50 15.52 -0.20
N PRO A 113 27.74 14.28 -0.69
CA PRO A 113 28.72 13.38 -0.09
C PRO A 113 30.10 14.02 0.10
N GLU A 114 30.54 14.84 -0.85
CA GLU A 114 31.84 15.50 -0.85
C GLU A 114 32.01 16.44 0.36
N SER A 115 30.96 17.20 0.72
CA SER A 115 30.97 18.08 1.90
C SER A 115 31.10 17.28 3.20
N ILE A 116 30.40 16.16 3.29
CA ILE A 116 30.40 15.28 4.46
C ILE A 116 31.78 14.64 4.66
N ILE A 117 32.37 14.13 3.59
CA ILE A 117 33.71 13.52 3.57
C ILE A 117 34.76 14.53 4.02
N LEU A 118 34.69 15.76 3.48
CA LEU A 118 35.61 16.83 3.84
C LEU A 118 35.46 17.24 5.31
N ALA A 119 34.23 17.38 5.80
CA ALA A 119 33.94 17.76 7.18
C ALA A 119 34.43 16.71 8.20
N LEU A 120 34.39 15.44 7.82
CA LEU A 120 34.89 14.32 8.63
C LEU A 120 36.39 14.06 8.45
N GLY A 121 37.07 14.78 7.55
CA GLY A 121 38.49 14.56 7.26
C GLY A 121 38.81 13.17 6.71
N LEU A 122 37.86 12.52 6.04
CA LEU A 122 38.03 11.17 5.53
C LEU A 122 38.98 11.14 4.34
N THR A 123 39.85 10.12 4.29
CA THR A 123 40.78 9.91 3.17
C THR A 123 40.86 8.43 2.79
N GLY A 124 41.39 8.15 1.60
CA GLY A 124 41.63 6.78 1.11
C GLY A 124 40.38 5.91 1.12
N SER A 125 40.52 4.67 1.62
CA SER A 125 39.44 3.68 1.64
C SER A 125 38.23 4.10 2.47
N ASP A 126 38.44 4.90 3.53
CA ASP A 126 37.34 5.37 4.38
C ASP A 126 36.50 6.42 3.66
N ALA A 127 37.13 7.30 2.88
CA ALA A 127 36.43 8.26 2.03
C ALA A 127 35.61 7.55 0.93
N GLU A 128 36.18 6.52 0.29
CA GLU A 128 35.47 5.73 -0.73
C GLU A 128 34.26 5.01 -0.15
N LYS A 129 34.42 4.34 0.99
CA LYS A 129 33.34 3.63 1.70
C LYS A 129 32.23 4.58 2.12
N ALA A 130 32.57 5.72 2.72
CA ALA A 130 31.59 6.73 3.09
C ALA A 130 30.89 7.34 1.87
N THR A 131 31.62 7.63 0.79
CA THR A 131 31.03 8.14 -0.47
C THR A 131 29.95 7.19 -0.99
N GLY A 132 30.28 5.90 -1.06
CA GLY A 132 29.36 4.87 -1.54
C GLY A 132 28.12 4.74 -0.67
N ALA A 133 28.32 4.72 0.65
CA ALA A 133 27.22 4.67 1.62
C ALA A 133 26.30 5.90 1.51
N LEU A 134 26.86 7.11 1.46
CA LEU A 134 26.10 8.36 1.35
C LEU A 134 25.31 8.44 0.04
N LYS A 135 25.93 8.09 -1.09
CA LYS A 135 25.24 8.00 -2.38
C LYS A 135 24.11 6.97 -2.35
N SER A 136 24.35 5.82 -1.73
CA SER A 136 23.33 4.78 -1.56
C SER A 136 22.15 5.28 -0.72
N VAL A 137 22.38 5.91 0.43
CA VAL A 137 21.29 6.45 1.28
C VAL A 137 20.49 7.47 0.49
N LYS A 138 21.15 8.44 -0.16
CA LYS A 138 20.49 9.47 -0.96
C LYS A 138 19.59 8.88 -2.04
N LEU A 139 20.08 7.88 -2.78
CA LEU A 139 19.28 7.21 -3.81
C LEU A 139 18.08 6.43 -3.23
N ILE A 140 18.25 5.78 -2.08
CA ILE A 140 17.15 5.05 -1.41
C ILE A 140 16.05 6.01 -0.95
N GLU A 141 16.42 7.15 -0.37
CA GLU A 141 15.49 8.17 0.13
C GLU A 141 14.83 9.00 -0.96
N THR A 142 15.42 9.03 -2.16
CA THR A 142 14.89 9.87 -3.26
C THR A 142 13.50 9.40 -3.68
N SER A 143 12.49 10.23 -3.38
CA SER A 143 11.15 10.09 -3.93
C SER A 143 11.19 10.34 -5.43
N SER A 144 10.65 9.40 -6.20
CA SER A 144 10.59 9.48 -7.66
C SER A 144 9.14 9.46 -8.12
N GLY A 145 8.82 10.17 -9.20
CA GLY A 145 7.45 10.25 -9.72
C GLY A 145 6.94 8.98 -10.42
N SER A 146 7.76 7.92 -10.54
CA SER A 146 7.35 6.66 -11.17
C SER A 146 7.92 5.43 -10.47
N PHE A 147 7.26 4.29 -10.65
CA PHE A 147 7.69 2.99 -10.16
C PHE A 147 9.04 2.57 -10.78
N GLU A 148 9.23 2.80 -12.07
CA GLU A 148 10.45 2.47 -12.81
C GLU A 148 11.64 3.30 -12.33
N ALA A 149 11.45 4.60 -12.09
CA ALA A 149 12.49 5.45 -11.53
C ALA A 149 12.84 5.04 -10.09
N THR A 150 11.83 4.71 -9.29
CA THR A 150 12.02 4.26 -7.90
C THR A 150 12.82 2.97 -7.85
N THR A 151 12.44 1.95 -8.62
CA THR A 151 13.16 0.66 -8.67
C THR A 151 14.59 0.83 -9.19
N ASN A 152 14.81 1.65 -10.22
CA ASN A 152 16.15 1.98 -10.70
C ASN A 152 17.01 2.65 -9.63
N ASN A 153 16.46 3.59 -8.85
CA ASN A 153 17.18 4.22 -7.75
C ASN A 153 17.59 3.20 -6.68
N LEU A 154 16.71 2.27 -6.31
CA LEU A 154 17.04 1.21 -5.34
C LEU A 154 18.12 0.23 -5.85
N VAL A 155 18.16 -0.04 -7.16
CA VAL A 155 19.23 -0.83 -7.78
C VAL A 155 20.54 -0.06 -7.79
N ASN A 156 20.52 1.20 -8.25
CA ASN A 156 21.71 2.05 -8.33
C ASN A 156 22.30 2.37 -6.94
N ALA A 157 21.45 2.44 -5.91
CA ALA A 157 21.88 2.58 -4.53
C ALA A 157 22.80 1.42 -4.12
N GLN A 158 22.40 0.18 -4.39
CA GLN A 158 23.21 -0.99 -4.08
C GLN A 158 24.51 -1.03 -4.87
N LEU A 159 24.48 -0.55 -6.12
CA LEU A 159 25.67 -0.47 -6.99
C LEU A 159 26.66 0.63 -6.57
N SER A 160 26.24 1.57 -5.73
CA SER A 160 27.09 2.65 -5.23
C SER A 160 27.99 2.22 -4.07
N LEU A 161 27.73 1.06 -3.45
CA LEU A 161 28.46 0.58 -2.28
C LEU A 161 29.84 0.02 -2.64
N VAL A 162 30.78 0.12 -1.69
CA VAL A 162 32.06 -0.60 -1.80
C VAL A 162 31.79 -2.10 -1.66
N GLY A 163 32.34 -2.91 -2.56
CA GLY A 163 31.95 -4.33 -2.66
C GLY A 163 30.49 -4.47 -3.10
N ALA A 164 30.07 -3.67 -4.08
CA ALA A 164 28.75 -3.74 -4.69
C ALA A 164 28.48 -5.15 -5.26
N PRO A 165 27.24 -5.65 -5.16
CA PRO A 165 26.82 -6.85 -5.87
C PRO A 165 26.86 -6.62 -7.39
N SER A 166 26.80 -7.70 -8.18
CA SER A 166 26.54 -7.57 -9.62
C SER A 166 25.20 -6.89 -9.88
N ARG A 167 25.05 -6.24 -11.04
CA ARG A 167 23.79 -5.58 -11.43
C ARG A 167 22.61 -6.56 -11.41
N GLU A 168 22.81 -7.78 -11.89
CA GLU A 168 21.80 -8.86 -11.86
C GLU A 168 21.35 -9.17 -10.44
N THR A 169 22.31 -9.29 -9.50
CA THR A 169 22.01 -9.53 -8.08
C THR A 169 21.28 -8.34 -7.45
N ALA A 170 21.68 -7.11 -7.78
CA ALA A 170 21.04 -5.90 -7.28
C ALA A 170 19.59 -5.78 -7.76
N VAL A 171 19.34 -6.06 -9.04
CA VAL A 171 18.00 -6.14 -9.65
C VAL A 171 17.17 -7.20 -8.94
N GLU A 172 17.69 -8.41 -8.79
CA GLU A 172 16.95 -9.51 -8.14
C GLU A 172 16.59 -9.18 -6.69
N ARG A 173 17.49 -8.55 -5.93
CA ARG A 173 17.23 -8.10 -4.55
C ARG A 173 16.10 -7.08 -4.44
N VAL A 174 15.88 -6.27 -5.48
CA VAL A 174 14.78 -5.28 -5.55
C VAL A 174 13.50 -5.92 -6.07
N HIS A 175 13.59 -6.70 -7.15
CA HIS A 175 12.41 -7.26 -7.82
C HIS A 175 11.82 -8.47 -7.10
N ALA A 176 12.60 -9.32 -6.44
CA ALA A 176 12.09 -10.52 -5.78
C ALA A 176 11.01 -10.20 -4.71
N PRO A 177 11.23 -9.25 -3.77
CA PRO A 177 10.19 -8.89 -2.80
C PRO A 177 8.94 -8.29 -3.45
N LEU A 178 9.11 -7.50 -4.50
CA LEU A 178 7.98 -6.88 -5.22
C LEU A 178 7.17 -7.94 -5.99
N ARG A 179 7.83 -8.92 -6.61
CA ARG A 179 7.16 -10.08 -7.24
C ARG A 179 6.44 -10.94 -6.21
N GLN A 180 7.05 -11.14 -5.04
CA GLN A 180 6.47 -11.93 -3.97
C GLN A 180 5.11 -11.38 -3.53
N ALA A 181 4.94 -10.05 -3.52
CA ALA A 181 3.68 -9.40 -3.16
C ALA A 181 2.47 -9.82 -4.03
N TYR A 182 2.68 -10.26 -5.27
CA TYR A 182 1.61 -10.81 -6.12
C TYR A 182 1.26 -12.26 -5.75
N SER A 183 2.28 -13.09 -5.52
CA SER A 183 2.09 -14.52 -5.22
C SER A 183 1.62 -14.78 -3.79
N GLN A 184 2.03 -13.91 -2.87
CA GLN A 184 1.81 -14.01 -1.43
C GLN A 184 1.57 -12.60 -0.88
N PRO A 185 0.45 -11.96 -1.29
CA PRO A 185 0.09 -10.68 -0.71
C PRO A 185 -0.04 -10.85 0.82
N PRO A 186 0.33 -9.83 1.61
CA PRO A 186 0.04 -9.85 3.04
C PRO A 186 -1.48 -10.04 3.25
N GLY A 187 -1.87 -10.59 4.40
CA GLY A 187 -3.27 -10.97 4.66
C GLY A 187 -4.29 -9.82 4.57
N ASP A 188 -3.82 -8.58 4.50
CA ASP A 188 -4.60 -7.36 4.33
C ASP A 188 -4.76 -6.90 2.87
N ALA A 189 -4.33 -7.70 1.90
CA ALA A 189 -4.48 -7.38 0.48
C ALA A 189 -4.95 -8.59 -0.34
N LEU A 190 -5.68 -8.32 -1.42
CA LEU A 190 -6.06 -9.31 -2.42
C LEU A 190 -5.76 -8.78 -3.82
N PHE A 191 -4.99 -9.54 -4.61
CA PHE A 191 -4.73 -9.20 -6.00
C PHE A 191 -5.91 -9.58 -6.90
N ILE A 192 -6.24 -8.70 -7.85
CA ILE A 192 -7.30 -8.84 -8.84
C ILE A 192 -6.72 -8.40 -10.18
N SER A 193 -6.77 -9.25 -11.21
CA SER A 193 -6.13 -8.96 -12.49
C SER A 193 -6.80 -7.82 -13.26
N ALA A 194 -8.13 -7.75 -13.24
CA ALA A 194 -8.90 -6.69 -13.86
C ALA A 194 -10.17 -6.38 -13.06
N ILE A 195 -10.56 -5.11 -13.05
CA ILE A 195 -11.76 -4.63 -12.34
C ILE A 195 -12.85 -4.17 -13.31
N ALA A 196 -12.56 -3.96 -14.59
CA ALA A 196 -13.53 -3.68 -15.66
C ALA A 196 -12.86 -3.85 -17.04
N ASP A 197 -13.61 -3.78 -18.14
CA ASP A 197 -13.11 -4.01 -19.51
C ASP A 197 -11.95 -3.08 -19.93
N SER A 198 -11.88 -1.87 -19.36
CA SER A 198 -10.81 -0.89 -19.60
C SER A 198 -9.86 -0.71 -18.40
N CYS A 199 -9.92 -1.63 -17.44
CA CYS A 199 -9.20 -1.53 -16.17
C CYS A 199 -8.53 -2.88 -15.86
N ASP A 200 -7.47 -3.20 -16.59
CA ASP A 200 -6.74 -4.48 -16.58
C ASP A 200 -5.26 -4.33 -16.15
N ALA A 201 -4.90 -3.21 -15.52
CA ALA A 201 -3.55 -2.93 -15.06
C ALA A 201 -3.09 -3.81 -13.87
N GLY A 202 -3.94 -4.69 -13.33
CA GLY A 202 -3.72 -5.35 -12.06
C GLY A 202 -4.01 -4.42 -10.88
N TYR A 203 -4.73 -4.95 -9.89
CA TYR A 203 -5.20 -4.19 -8.73
C TYR A 203 -5.00 -4.96 -7.43
N PHE A 204 -4.79 -4.23 -6.35
CA PHE A 204 -4.85 -4.76 -5.00
C PHE A 204 -6.01 -4.12 -4.25
N ALA A 205 -6.96 -4.94 -3.81
CA ALA A 205 -7.93 -4.53 -2.81
C ALA A 205 -7.23 -4.44 -1.45
N TYR A 206 -7.11 -3.23 -0.90
CA TYR A 206 -6.42 -3.02 0.38
C TYR A 206 -7.44 -2.97 1.52
N LEU A 207 -7.42 -4.01 2.36
CA LEU A 207 -8.51 -4.34 3.27
C LEU A 207 -8.44 -3.61 4.62
N ARG A 208 -7.31 -2.96 4.92
CA ARG A 208 -7.15 -2.16 6.14
C ARG A 208 -7.71 -0.75 6.03
N HIS A 209 -7.96 -0.29 4.80
CA HIS A 209 -8.54 1.03 4.56
C HIS A 209 -10.01 0.88 4.23
N ILE A 210 -10.87 1.50 5.03
CA ILE A 210 -12.32 1.43 4.86
C ILE A 210 -12.80 2.82 4.45
N GLU A 211 -13.51 2.87 3.33
CA GLU A 211 -14.17 4.06 2.83
C GLU A 211 -15.68 3.95 3.00
N GLN A 212 -16.34 5.10 3.16
CA GLN A 212 -17.80 5.17 3.18
C GLN A 212 -18.30 6.19 2.17
N VAL A 213 -19.11 5.71 1.22
CA VAL A 213 -19.74 6.55 0.19
C VAL A 213 -21.24 6.66 0.46
N SER A 214 -21.84 7.81 0.18
CA SER A 214 -23.31 7.93 0.23
C SER A 214 -23.93 7.12 -0.91
N GLU A 215 -24.92 6.28 -0.62
CA GLU A 215 -25.64 5.51 -1.63
C GLU A 215 -26.31 6.43 -2.66
N LEU A 216 -26.77 7.61 -2.23
CA LEU A 216 -27.37 8.62 -3.09
C LEU A 216 -26.37 9.27 -4.06
N SER A 217 -25.07 9.25 -3.75
CA SER A 217 -24.03 9.81 -4.61
C SER A 217 -23.45 8.81 -5.61
N ILE A 218 -23.97 7.57 -5.63
CA ILE A 218 -23.55 6.52 -6.55
C ILE A 218 -24.51 6.47 -7.75
N SER A 219 -23.96 6.50 -8.95
CA SER A 219 -24.72 6.33 -10.18
C SER A 219 -24.71 4.87 -10.64
N LEU A 220 -25.90 4.26 -10.76
CA LEU A 220 -26.07 2.94 -11.38
C LEU A 220 -26.34 3.02 -12.89
N GLY A 221 -26.62 4.22 -13.41
CA GLY A 221 -26.93 4.48 -14.82
C GLY A 221 -26.71 5.96 -15.17
N ASN A 222 -27.43 6.48 -16.17
CA ASN A 222 -27.35 7.89 -16.54
C ASN A 222 -28.29 8.73 -15.66
N VAL A 223 -27.76 9.45 -14.67
CA VAL A 223 -28.55 10.26 -13.74
C VAL A 223 -28.10 11.73 -13.76
N LYS A 224 -29.06 12.66 -13.75
CA LYS A 224 -28.84 14.11 -13.63
C LYS A 224 -28.86 14.57 -12.16
N ARG A 225 -28.00 14.00 -11.32
CA ARG A 225 -27.81 14.44 -9.93
C ARG A 225 -26.32 14.60 -9.64
N GLU A 226 -26.00 15.26 -8.54
CA GLU A 226 -24.62 15.33 -8.06
C GLU A 226 -24.17 13.90 -7.68
N ILE A 227 -23.27 13.35 -8.49
CA ILE A 227 -22.73 12.00 -8.34
C ILE A 227 -21.26 12.13 -8.02
N SER A 228 -20.78 11.35 -7.06
CA SER A 228 -19.35 11.25 -6.76
C SER A 228 -18.74 10.00 -7.39
N HIS A 229 -19.55 8.95 -7.57
CA HIS A 229 -19.09 7.67 -8.11
C HIS A 229 -20.08 7.08 -9.12
N ARG A 230 -19.58 6.25 -10.01
CA ARG A 230 -20.37 5.42 -10.94
C ARG A 230 -20.00 3.95 -10.77
N ARG A 231 -20.98 3.05 -10.88
CA ARG A 231 -20.68 1.61 -10.94
C ARG A 231 -20.14 1.26 -12.32
N ILE A 232 -18.99 0.59 -12.37
CA ILE A 232 -18.33 0.18 -13.62
C ILE A 232 -18.42 -1.34 -13.87
N SER A 233 -18.54 -2.16 -12.83
CA SER A 233 -18.63 -3.61 -12.94
C SER A 233 -19.03 -4.24 -11.59
N ARG A 234 -18.97 -5.57 -11.51
CA ARG A 234 -19.02 -6.36 -10.26
C ARG A 234 -18.02 -7.49 -10.30
N LEU A 235 -17.37 -7.80 -9.17
CA LEU A 235 -16.62 -9.04 -9.02
C LEU A 235 -17.56 -10.24 -8.99
N LYS A 236 -17.23 -11.31 -9.71
CA LYS A 236 -17.98 -12.57 -9.62
C LYS A 236 -18.01 -13.06 -8.18
N ASP A 237 -19.14 -13.64 -7.78
CA ASP A 237 -19.45 -14.00 -6.38
C ASP A 237 -18.29 -14.70 -5.65
N ARG A 238 -17.62 -15.67 -6.29
CA ARG A 238 -16.50 -16.39 -5.68
C ARG A 238 -15.35 -15.47 -5.22
N TYR A 239 -15.06 -14.40 -5.95
CA TYR A 239 -14.00 -13.45 -5.62
C TYR A 239 -14.47 -12.42 -4.60
N ALA A 240 -15.72 -11.94 -4.73
CA ALA A 240 -16.34 -11.07 -3.74
C ALA A 240 -16.38 -11.74 -2.35
N HIS A 241 -16.82 -13.01 -2.30
CA HIS A 241 -16.83 -13.79 -1.06
C HIS A 241 -15.43 -14.02 -0.49
N ALA A 242 -14.45 -14.41 -1.33
CA ALA A 242 -13.08 -14.60 -0.88
C ALA A 242 -12.47 -13.31 -0.29
N LEU A 243 -12.78 -12.16 -0.89
CA LEU A 243 -12.36 -10.86 -0.40
C LEU A 243 -13.00 -10.52 0.94
N VAL A 244 -14.32 -10.70 1.08
CA VAL A 244 -15.06 -10.41 2.32
C VAL A 244 -14.62 -11.33 3.46
N GLN A 245 -14.37 -12.61 3.18
CA GLN A 245 -13.77 -13.53 4.14
C GLN A 245 -12.40 -13.05 4.61
N ARG A 246 -11.54 -12.64 3.67
CA ARG A 246 -10.22 -12.09 4.00
C ARG A 246 -10.33 -10.80 4.81
N PHE A 247 -11.26 -9.91 4.44
CA PHE A 247 -11.56 -8.68 5.18
C PHE A 247 -11.96 -9.00 6.63
N ALA A 248 -12.89 -9.93 6.84
CA ALA A 248 -13.29 -10.34 8.19
C ALA A 248 -12.10 -10.86 9.01
N LEU A 249 -11.23 -11.69 8.42
CA LEU A 249 -10.03 -12.21 9.09
C LEU A 249 -9.04 -11.11 9.53
N VAL A 250 -8.94 -10.01 8.77
CA VAL A 250 -8.07 -8.87 9.12
C VAL A 250 -8.49 -8.20 10.44
N PHE A 251 -9.79 -8.21 10.77
CA PHE A 251 -10.33 -7.51 11.94
C PHE A 251 -10.78 -8.43 13.08
N LEU A 252 -11.03 -9.71 12.81
CA LEU A 252 -11.38 -10.70 13.84
C LEU A 252 -10.18 -11.12 14.71
N SER A 253 -8.94 -10.85 14.28
CA SER A 253 -7.74 -11.26 15.01
C SER A 253 -7.47 -10.48 16.31
N ILE A 254 -8.32 -9.51 16.66
CA ILE A 254 -8.22 -8.71 17.90
C ILE A 254 -9.49 -8.98 18.71
N GLY A 255 -9.45 -10.00 19.57
CA GLY A 255 -10.54 -10.26 20.52
C GLY A 255 -10.66 -9.14 21.56
N LEU A 256 -11.82 -9.00 22.18
CA LEU A 256 -12.02 -8.10 23.31
C LEU A 256 -11.54 -8.79 24.60
N PRO A 257 -10.95 -8.03 25.55
CA PRO A 257 -10.68 -8.55 26.89
C PRO A 257 -11.99 -8.95 27.59
N ASN A 258 -11.96 -10.00 28.41
CA ASN A 258 -13.14 -10.50 29.13
C ASN A 258 -13.75 -9.43 30.04
N GLU A 259 -12.92 -8.52 30.56
CA GLU A 259 -13.32 -7.40 31.40
C GLU A 259 -14.31 -6.46 30.68
N TYR A 260 -14.23 -6.35 29.35
CA TYR A 260 -15.21 -5.56 28.58
C TYR A 260 -16.58 -6.25 28.54
N GLU A 261 -16.61 -7.57 28.40
CA GLU A 261 -17.86 -8.34 28.34
C GLU A 261 -18.59 -8.29 29.69
N GLU A 262 -17.86 -8.42 30.80
CA GLU A 262 -18.41 -8.28 32.16
C GLU A 262 -19.03 -6.91 32.42
N VAL A 263 -18.37 -5.82 32.00
CA VAL A 263 -18.90 -4.46 32.14
C VAL A 263 -20.12 -4.21 31.26
N ARG A 264 -20.15 -4.75 30.04
CA ARG A 264 -21.31 -4.65 29.14
C ARG A 264 -22.52 -5.34 29.73
N ASP A 265 -22.34 -6.54 30.28
CA ASP A 265 -23.43 -7.32 30.84
C ASP A 265 -23.99 -6.65 32.11
N LEU A 266 -23.12 -6.10 32.97
CA LEU A 266 -23.55 -5.24 34.09
C LEU A 266 -24.40 -4.04 33.64
N HIS A 267 -24.01 -3.37 32.56
CA HIS A 267 -24.79 -2.25 32.01
C HIS A 267 -26.15 -2.67 31.45
N ALA A 268 -26.25 -3.88 30.87
CA ALA A 268 -27.51 -4.42 30.40
C ALA A 268 -28.46 -4.71 31.57
N ASP A 269 -27.94 -5.25 32.67
CA ASP A 269 -28.70 -5.54 33.89
C ASP A 269 -29.24 -4.25 34.52
N TYR A 270 -28.43 -3.19 34.59
CA TYR A 270 -28.87 -1.87 35.08
C TYR A 270 -30.02 -1.25 34.25
N PHE A 271 -30.10 -1.58 32.96
CA PHE A 271 -31.18 -1.09 32.08
C PHE A 271 -32.47 -1.90 32.24
N ALA A 272 -32.41 -3.13 32.75
CA ALA A 272 -33.55 -3.99 32.98
C ALA A 272 -34.24 -3.74 34.33
N GLU A 273 -33.54 -3.09 35.27
CA GLU A 273 -34.04 -2.79 36.63
C GLU A 273 -34.63 -1.38 36.79
N GLY A 274 -34.64 -0.55 35.73
CA GLY A 274 -35.24 0.80 35.71
C GLY A 274 -36.53 0.87 34.89
#